data_AF-A0A965GFW0-F1
#
_entry.id   AF-A0A965GFW0-F1
#
_cell.length_a   1.000
_cell.length_b   1.000
_cell.length_c   1.000
_cell.angle_alpha   90.00
_cell.angle_beta   90.00
_cell.angle_gamma   90.00
#
_symmetry.space_group_name_H-M   'P 1'
#
loop_
_entity.id
_entity.type
_entity.pdbx_description
1 polymer ?
#
loop_
_entity_poly.entity_id
_entity_poly.type
_entity_poly.pdbx_seq_one_letter_code
_entity_poly.pdbx_strand_id
1 'polypeptide(L)'
;MLFLRQLVNALASRLGDVLADERLDRRARNMADPTNDEEHNFARTAVHAELLRLSAARRSEGRSVLTVFDEVEITSAAIAQVLGLGRLQPLLEDDEISDIHVRGNSVVWVKLRNGEREMREPIVETDDELIELVRRAATRLSRQERRFDAGTPELNMQLPDGSRLFATMDVSLRPSLVIRRHRFEISSLKELQLRDMLTPELQDFLAAAVRARRNIVIAGGTGSGKTTLLRALINEIPVFERLVTIEDAYELGLDHFEHLHPDHDSLQSRPANVEGQGEITLADLTRMALRMDPDRVIVGEVRGAEAFPMLMAMSQGNNGSMCTMHA
;
A
#
# COMPACT_ATOMS: atom_id res chain seq x y z
N MET A 1 17.93 16.37 -18.20
CA MET A 1 16.95 16.29 -17.10
C MET A 1 15.97 17.46 -17.07
N LEU A 2 16.41 18.73 -16.97
CA LEU A 2 15.48 19.87 -16.82
C LEU A 2 14.40 19.98 -17.92
N PHE A 3 14.79 19.78 -19.18
CA PHE A 3 13.87 19.78 -20.33
C PHE A 3 12.80 18.69 -20.24
N LEU A 4 13.17 17.46 -19.87
CA LEU A 4 12.23 16.34 -19.73
C LEU A 4 11.22 16.61 -18.61
N ARG A 5 11.66 17.17 -17.47
CA ARG A 5 10.77 17.54 -16.36
C ARG A 5 9.77 18.62 -16.75
N GLN A 6 10.20 19.66 -17.46
CA GLN A 6 9.30 20.68 -17.97
C GLN A 6 8.27 20.11 -18.95
N LEU A 7 8.71 19.18 -19.81
CA LEU A 7 7.83 18.52 -20.76
C LEU A 7 6.79 17.63 -20.06
N VAL A 8 7.19 16.84 -19.06
CA VAL A 8 6.28 16.03 -18.25
C VAL A 8 5.24 16.92 -17.56
N ASN A 9 5.66 18.02 -16.93
CA ASN A 9 4.74 18.96 -16.28
C ASN A 9 3.74 19.59 -17.28
N ALA A 10 4.21 19.99 -18.46
CA ALA A 10 3.34 20.55 -19.50
C ALA A 10 2.32 19.52 -20.02
N LEU A 11 2.75 18.29 -20.24
CA LEU A 11 1.87 17.19 -20.66
C LEU A 11 0.87 16.82 -19.56
N ALA A 12 1.30 16.74 -18.30
CA ALA A 12 0.44 16.45 -17.16
C ALA A 12 -0.64 17.53 -16.97
N SER A 13 -0.27 18.82 -17.06
CA SER A 13 -1.24 19.92 -16.99
C SER A 13 -2.31 19.78 -18.07
N ARG A 14 -1.89 19.60 -19.32
CA ARG A 14 -2.81 19.46 -20.46
C ARG A 14 -3.66 18.20 -20.36
N LEU A 15 -3.08 17.10 -19.91
CA LEU A 15 -3.80 15.84 -19.68
C LEU A 15 -4.89 16.01 -18.61
N GLY A 16 -4.60 16.77 -17.55
CA GLY A 16 -5.58 17.13 -16.53
C GLY A 16 -6.79 17.86 -17.10
N ASP A 17 -6.55 18.87 -17.95
CA ASP A 17 -7.61 19.63 -18.62
C ASP A 17 -8.46 18.73 -19.53
N VAL A 18 -7.81 17.92 -20.37
CA VAL A 18 -8.50 17.01 -21.32
C VAL A 18 -9.34 15.97 -20.57
N LEU A 19 -8.86 15.43 -19.45
CA LEU A 19 -9.62 14.49 -18.62
C LEU A 19 -10.81 15.18 -17.92
N ALA A 20 -10.65 16.43 -17.49
CA ALA A 20 -11.74 17.20 -16.91
C ALA A 20 -12.85 17.46 -17.94
N ASP A 21 -12.48 17.87 -19.16
CA ASP A 21 -13.41 18.08 -20.27
C ASP A 21 -14.15 16.80 -20.65
N GLU A 22 -13.45 15.66 -20.77
CA GLU A 22 -14.10 14.36 -21.09
C GLU A 22 -15.12 13.94 -20.02
N ARG A 23 -14.83 14.18 -18.73
CA ARG A 23 -15.77 13.92 -17.64
C ARG A 23 -17.00 14.82 -17.74
N LEU A 24 -16.82 16.11 -18.05
CA LEU A 24 -17.92 17.06 -18.25
C LEU A 24 -18.79 16.64 -19.46
N ASP A 25 -18.16 16.28 -20.57
CA ASP A 25 -18.84 15.84 -21.80
C ASP A 25 -19.61 14.54 -21.60
N ARG A 26 -19.08 13.58 -20.83
CA ARG A 26 -19.81 12.35 -20.48
C ARG A 26 -21.03 12.65 -19.62
N ARG A 27 -20.89 13.51 -18.61
CA ARG A 27 -22.01 13.95 -17.76
C ARG A 27 -23.08 14.68 -18.57
N ALA A 28 -22.69 15.56 -19.49
CA ALA A 28 -23.61 16.22 -20.42
C ALA A 28 -24.35 15.22 -21.33
N ARG A 29 -23.72 14.08 -21.65
CA ARG A 29 -24.31 12.96 -22.41
C ARG A 29 -25.06 11.94 -21.53
N ASN A 30 -25.25 12.19 -20.23
CA ASN A 30 -25.82 11.25 -19.26
C ASN A 30 -25.12 9.87 -19.25
N MET A 31 -23.81 9.85 -19.52
CA MET A 31 -22.99 8.66 -19.41
C MET A 31 -22.38 8.56 -18.01
N ALA A 32 -22.07 7.33 -17.57
CA ALA A 32 -21.32 7.11 -16.35
C ALA A 32 -19.92 7.74 -16.44
N ASP A 33 -19.41 8.19 -15.28
CA ASP A 33 -18.01 8.59 -15.16
C ASP A 33 -17.10 7.40 -15.60
N PRO A 34 -15.97 7.68 -16.27
CA PRO A 34 -15.09 6.64 -16.79
C PRO A 34 -14.53 5.77 -15.66
N THR A 35 -14.36 4.48 -15.94
CA THR A 35 -13.62 3.57 -15.06
C THR A 35 -12.13 3.95 -15.04
N ASN A 36 -11.39 3.52 -14.02
CA ASN A 36 -9.94 3.77 -13.94
C ASN A 36 -9.20 3.29 -15.21
N ASP A 37 -9.59 2.13 -15.75
CA ASP A 37 -8.98 1.58 -16.97
C ASP A 37 -9.30 2.43 -18.21
N GLU A 38 -10.52 2.95 -18.31
CA GLU A 38 -10.91 3.88 -19.37
C GLU A 38 -10.13 5.20 -19.28
N GLU A 39 -9.97 5.77 -18.09
CA GLU A 39 -9.16 6.98 -17.88
C GLU A 39 -7.70 6.75 -18.26
N HIS A 40 -7.11 5.64 -17.85
CA HIS A 40 -5.73 5.31 -18.19
C HIS A 40 -5.52 5.14 -19.70
N ASN A 41 -6.44 4.44 -20.38
CA ASN A 41 -6.35 4.25 -21.83
C ASN A 41 -6.56 5.55 -22.61
N PHE A 42 -7.51 6.37 -22.16
CA PHE A 42 -7.73 7.70 -22.71
C PHE A 42 -6.50 8.60 -22.52
N ALA A 43 -5.92 8.60 -21.30
CA ALA A 43 -4.74 9.37 -20.99
C ALA A 43 -3.52 8.96 -21.84
N ARG A 44 -3.29 7.66 -22.03
CA ARG A 44 -2.24 7.15 -22.95
C ARG A 44 -2.44 7.69 -24.36
N THR A 45 -3.67 7.65 -24.86
CA THR A 45 -3.99 8.13 -26.21
C THR A 45 -3.76 9.64 -26.35
N ALA A 46 -4.20 10.42 -25.36
CA ALA A 46 -4.04 11.87 -25.34
C ALA A 46 -2.57 12.30 -25.28
N VAL A 47 -1.77 11.68 -24.41
CA VAL A 47 -0.33 11.99 -24.30
C VAL A 47 0.41 11.57 -25.57
N HIS A 48 0.09 10.41 -26.14
CA HIS A 48 0.72 9.95 -27.39
C HIS A 48 0.43 10.92 -28.55
N ALA A 49 -0.82 11.38 -28.70
CA ALA A 49 -1.17 12.36 -29.72
C ALA A 49 -0.38 13.67 -29.57
N GLU A 50 -0.13 14.11 -28.33
CA GLU A 50 0.63 15.32 -28.06
C GLU A 50 2.14 15.15 -28.30
N LEU A 51 2.70 14.00 -27.95
CA LEU A 51 4.08 13.66 -28.28
C LEU A 51 4.31 13.60 -29.79
N LEU A 52 3.37 13.06 -30.56
CA LEU A 52 3.44 13.07 -32.03
C LEU A 52 3.49 14.50 -32.59
N ARG A 53 2.67 15.41 -32.06
CA ARG A 53 2.68 16.84 -32.44
C ARG A 53 4.01 17.49 -32.09
N LEU A 54 4.53 17.25 -30.88
CA LEU A 54 5.81 17.77 -30.45
C LEU A 54 6.97 17.24 -31.32
N SER A 55 6.98 15.95 -31.62
CA SER A 55 7.97 15.31 -32.48
C SER A 55 7.93 15.88 -33.91
N ALA A 56 6.74 16.17 -34.45
CA ALA A 56 6.59 16.84 -35.74
C ALA A 56 7.14 18.29 -35.72
N ALA A 57 6.81 19.07 -34.68
CA ALA A 57 7.31 20.44 -34.53
C ALA A 57 8.84 20.47 -34.42
N ARG A 58 9.44 19.61 -33.58
CA ARG A 58 10.90 19.51 -33.44
C ARG A 58 11.59 19.17 -34.75
N ARG A 59 11.04 18.25 -35.56
CA ARG A 59 11.56 17.94 -36.90
C ARG A 59 11.55 19.16 -37.81
N SER A 60 10.48 19.95 -37.82
CA SER A 60 10.40 21.17 -38.65
C SER A 60 11.39 22.26 -38.21
N GLU A 61 11.74 22.30 -36.93
CA GLU A 61 12.72 23.25 -36.36
C GLU A 61 14.17 22.74 -36.47
N GLY A 62 14.42 21.59 -37.10
CA GLY A 62 15.75 20.98 -37.21
C GLY A 62 16.32 20.46 -35.88
N ARG A 63 15.46 20.25 -34.87
CA ARG A 63 15.85 19.73 -33.55
C ARG A 63 15.80 18.20 -33.51
N SER A 64 16.59 17.61 -32.62
CA SER A 64 16.53 16.18 -32.34
C SER A 64 15.15 15.76 -31.85
N VAL A 65 14.65 14.68 -32.42
CA VAL A 65 13.40 14.02 -32.00
C VAL A 65 13.67 13.24 -30.70
N LEU A 66 12.62 13.07 -29.90
CA LEU A 66 12.65 12.18 -28.74
C LEU A 66 12.88 10.75 -29.20
N THR A 67 13.60 9.97 -28.38
CA THR A 67 13.72 8.54 -28.63
C THR A 67 12.43 7.84 -28.20
N VAL A 68 12.20 6.62 -28.70
CA VAL A 68 11.06 5.79 -28.26
C VAL A 68 11.10 5.55 -26.75
N PHE A 69 12.31 5.41 -26.19
CA PHE A 69 12.50 5.26 -24.75
C PHE A 69 12.05 6.50 -23.99
N ASP A 70 12.48 7.69 -24.42
CA ASP A 70 12.05 8.97 -23.81
C ASP A 70 10.53 9.12 -23.88
N GLU A 71 9.91 8.80 -25.03
CA GLU A 71 8.46 8.90 -25.21
C GLU A 71 7.70 8.00 -24.22
N VAL A 72 8.16 6.76 -24.00
CA VAL A 72 7.58 5.83 -23.02
C VAL A 72 7.73 6.37 -21.59
N GLU A 73 8.93 6.84 -21.22
CA GLU A 73 9.21 7.35 -19.88
C GLU A 73 8.39 8.62 -19.58
N ILE A 74 8.35 9.58 -20.51
CA ILE A 74 7.56 10.82 -20.42
C ILE A 74 6.08 10.49 -20.31
N THR A 75 5.59 9.53 -21.11
CA THR A 75 4.17 9.14 -21.10
C THR A 75 3.78 8.58 -19.74
N SER A 76 4.55 7.62 -19.23
CA SER A 76 4.31 7.01 -17.92
C SER A 76 4.37 8.06 -16.80
N ALA A 77 5.34 8.97 -16.84
CA ALA A 77 5.48 10.04 -15.84
C ALA A 77 4.31 11.05 -15.87
N ALA A 78 3.89 11.49 -17.06
CA ALA A 78 2.77 12.43 -17.20
C ALA A 78 1.45 11.81 -16.73
N ILE A 79 1.21 10.54 -17.07
CA ILE A 79 0.03 9.79 -16.60
C ILE A 79 0.10 9.62 -15.09
N ALA A 80 1.24 9.20 -14.53
CA ALA A 80 1.39 9.03 -13.09
C ALA A 80 1.12 10.34 -12.33
N GLN A 81 1.48 11.50 -12.88
CA GLN A 81 1.25 12.80 -12.24
C GLN A 81 -0.23 13.18 -12.14
N VAL A 82 -1.05 12.74 -13.10
CA VAL A 82 -2.49 13.09 -13.17
C VAL A 82 -3.39 11.99 -12.62
N LEU A 83 -3.04 10.73 -12.87
CA LEU A 83 -3.83 9.55 -12.53
C LEU A 83 -3.30 8.74 -11.35
N GLY A 84 -1.99 8.80 -11.07
CA GLY A 84 -1.33 8.03 -10.02
C GLY A 84 -0.71 8.90 -8.93
N LEU A 85 0.46 8.46 -8.44
CA LEU A 85 1.20 9.10 -7.34
C LEU A 85 2.37 9.98 -7.84
N GLY A 86 2.38 10.33 -9.14
CA GLY A 86 3.40 11.19 -9.73
C GLY A 86 4.82 10.69 -9.50
N ARG A 87 5.69 11.57 -9.01
CA ARG A 87 7.12 11.27 -8.79
C ARG A 87 7.37 10.32 -7.62
N LEU A 88 6.35 9.98 -6.84
CA LEU A 88 6.42 8.94 -5.84
C LEU A 88 6.34 7.54 -6.46
N GLN A 89 5.74 7.41 -7.65
CA GLN A 89 5.51 6.13 -8.32
C GLN A 89 6.81 5.31 -8.53
N PRO A 90 7.91 5.88 -9.06
CA PRO A 90 9.15 5.12 -9.24
C PRO A 90 9.77 4.67 -7.90
N LEU A 91 9.58 5.43 -6.82
CA LEU A 91 10.05 5.05 -5.48
C LEU A 91 9.24 3.89 -4.91
N LEU A 92 7.96 3.80 -5.27
CA LEU A 92 7.09 2.69 -4.91
C LEU A 92 7.29 1.46 -5.80
N GLU A 93 7.92 1.61 -6.96
CA GLU A 93 8.25 0.51 -7.88
C GLU A 93 9.65 -0.06 -7.63
N ASP A 94 10.57 0.72 -7.03
CA ASP A 94 11.92 0.26 -6.68
C ASP A 94 11.89 -0.76 -5.55
N ASP A 95 12.16 -2.02 -5.88
CA ASP A 95 12.14 -3.17 -4.98
C ASP A 95 13.05 -3.01 -3.76
N GLU A 96 14.16 -2.27 -3.86
CA GLU A 96 15.13 -2.14 -2.77
C GLU A 96 14.67 -1.20 -1.65
N ILE A 97 13.63 -0.38 -1.87
CA ILE A 97 13.15 0.62 -0.90
C ILE A 97 12.16 -0.02 0.10
N SER A 98 12.39 0.13 1.40
CA SER A 98 11.46 -0.29 2.47
C SER A 98 10.57 0.83 2.99
N ASP A 99 11.10 2.04 3.13
CA ASP A 99 10.38 3.19 3.68
C ASP A 99 10.70 4.46 2.87
N ILE A 100 9.69 5.30 2.67
CA ILE A 100 9.80 6.59 1.98
C ILE A 100 9.35 7.69 2.94
N HIS A 101 10.20 8.69 3.17
CA HIS A 101 9.94 9.82 4.04
C HIS A 101 10.04 11.14 3.26
N VAL A 102 8.94 11.88 3.20
CA VAL A 102 8.81 13.15 2.50
C VAL A 102 8.43 14.23 3.50
N ARG A 103 9.11 15.39 3.41
CA ARG A 103 8.82 16.58 4.23
C ARG A 103 8.66 17.79 3.32
N GLY A 104 7.42 18.16 3.01
CA GLY A 104 7.10 19.22 2.06
C GLY A 104 7.82 19.01 0.73
N ASN A 105 8.36 20.09 0.16
CA ASN A 105 9.21 20.07 -1.03
C ASN A 105 10.71 19.82 -0.79
N SER A 106 11.07 19.26 0.37
CA SER A 106 12.47 18.92 0.68
C SER A 106 12.92 17.65 -0.05
N VAL A 107 14.23 17.35 0.02
CA VAL A 107 14.77 16.06 -0.43
C VAL A 107 14.03 14.90 0.25
N VAL A 108 13.76 13.86 -0.53
CA VAL A 108 13.11 12.64 -0.02
C VAL A 108 14.18 11.75 0.60
N TRP A 109 13.88 11.19 1.76
CA TRP A 109 14.70 10.16 2.38
C TRP A 109 14.07 8.80 2.12
N VAL A 110 14.84 7.87 1.59
CA VAL A 110 14.43 6.48 1.43
C VAL A 110 15.28 5.62 2.35
N LYS A 111 14.65 4.63 2.97
CA LYS A 111 15.35 3.55 3.65
C LYS A 111 15.35 2.33 2.73
N LEU A 112 16.50 1.75 2.50
CA LEU A 112 16.65 0.52 1.74
C LEU A 112 16.44 -0.71 2.63
N ARG A 113 16.14 -1.85 2.03
CA ARG A 113 15.94 -3.13 2.73
C ARG A 113 17.16 -3.61 3.49
N ASN A 114 18.36 -3.29 2.99
CA ASN A 114 19.63 -3.54 3.68
C ASN A 114 19.82 -2.65 4.94
N GLY A 115 18.90 -1.70 5.20
CA GLY A 115 18.91 -0.79 6.34
C GLY A 115 19.55 0.57 6.07
N GLU A 116 20.21 0.75 4.92
CA GLU A 116 20.85 2.00 4.52
C GLU A 116 19.81 3.10 4.23
N ARG A 117 20.26 4.35 4.28
CA ARG A 117 19.43 5.52 4.01
C ARG A 117 20.04 6.35 2.91
N GLU A 118 19.21 6.70 1.94
CA GLU A 118 19.63 7.48 0.78
C GLU A 118 18.72 8.67 0.56
N MET A 119 19.30 9.73 0.00
CA MET A 119 18.54 10.90 -0.45
C MET A 119 18.10 10.70 -1.90
N ARG A 120 16.89 11.19 -2.19
CA ARG A 120 16.31 11.29 -3.52
C ARG A 120 15.83 12.72 -3.75
N GLU A 121 15.61 13.06 -5.02
CA GLU A 121 15.07 14.37 -5.36
C GLU A 121 13.70 14.61 -4.72
N PRO A 122 13.33 15.87 -4.43
CA PRO A 122 11.97 16.22 -4.02
C PRO A 122 10.94 15.70 -5.02
N ILE A 123 9.82 15.17 -4.54
CA ILE A 123 8.74 14.67 -5.40
C ILE A 123 7.74 15.75 -5.84
N VAL A 124 7.79 16.92 -5.21
CA VAL A 124 6.94 18.09 -5.47
C VAL A 124 7.79 19.36 -5.47
N GLU A 125 7.29 20.44 -6.08
CA GLU A 125 7.97 21.74 -6.11
C GLU A 125 7.60 22.62 -4.90
N THR A 126 6.40 22.44 -4.34
CA THR A 126 5.87 23.22 -3.21
C THR A 126 5.24 22.33 -2.14
N ASP A 127 5.11 22.85 -0.92
CA ASP A 127 4.46 22.13 0.17
C ASP A 127 2.95 21.90 -0.11
N ASP A 128 2.29 22.86 -0.77
CA ASP A 128 0.88 22.75 -1.18
C ASP A 128 0.66 21.63 -2.20
N GLU A 129 1.61 21.42 -3.11
CA GLU A 129 1.56 20.29 -4.06
C GLU A 129 1.63 18.93 -3.35
N LEU A 130 2.33 18.82 -2.21
CA LEU A 130 2.33 17.58 -1.42
C LEU A 130 0.96 17.33 -0.80
N ILE A 131 0.32 18.38 -0.27
CA ILE A 131 -1.04 18.28 0.30
C ILE A 131 -2.02 17.82 -0.79
N GLU A 132 -1.94 18.41 -1.98
CA GLU A 132 -2.80 18.04 -3.10
C GLU A 132 -2.54 16.61 -3.59
N LEU A 133 -1.27 16.18 -3.66
CA LEU A 133 -0.91 14.78 -3.96
C LEU A 133 -1.60 13.81 -2.98
N VAL A 134 -1.50 14.08 -1.68
CA VAL A 134 -2.09 13.25 -0.63
C VAL A 134 -3.61 13.24 -0.72
N ARG A 135 -4.25 14.40 -0.95
CA ARG A 135 -5.71 14.48 -1.16
C ARG A 135 -6.16 13.63 -2.33
N ARG A 136 -5.50 13.76 -3.49
CA ARG A 136 -5.81 12.95 -4.67
C ARG A 136 -5.65 11.46 -4.41
N ALA A 137 -4.59 11.07 -3.71
CA ALA A 137 -4.38 9.67 -3.31
C ALA A 137 -5.52 9.18 -2.40
N ALA A 138 -5.94 9.97 -1.42
CA ALA A 138 -7.05 9.63 -0.52
C ALA A 138 -8.38 9.46 -1.26
N THR A 139 -8.68 10.33 -2.24
CA THR A 139 -9.93 10.26 -3.01
C THR A 139 -9.95 9.11 -4.02
N ARG A 140 -8.80 8.78 -4.64
CA ARG A 140 -8.76 7.83 -5.77
C ARG A 140 -8.35 6.41 -5.38
N LEU A 141 -7.46 6.27 -4.41
CA LEU A 141 -6.81 5.00 -4.09
C LEU A 141 -7.35 4.36 -2.81
N SER A 142 -8.05 5.13 -1.97
CA SER A 142 -8.67 4.60 -0.76
C SER A 142 -10.00 3.93 -1.11
N ARG A 143 -10.25 2.73 -0.55
CA ARG A 143 -11.56 2.06 -0.62
C ARG A 143 -12.64 2.75 0.22
N GLN A 144 -12.23 3.64 1.14
CA GLN A 144 -13.09 4.40 2.03
C GLN A 144 -12.87 5.89 1.77
N GLU A 145 -13.93 6.71 1.82
CA GLU A 145 -13.78 8.15 1.78
C GLU A 145 -12.94 8.62 2.97
N ARG A 146 -11.74 9.12 2.69
CA ARG A 146 -10.85 9.71 3.69
C ARG A 146 -10.61 11.17 3.33
N ARG A 147 -10.73 12.06 4.32
CA ARG A 147 -10.47 13.49 4.17
C ARG A 147 -9.03 13.80 4.61
N PHE A 148 -8.45 14.80 3.96
CA PHE A 148 -7.17 15.37 4.35
C PHE A 148 -7.23 16.88 4.13
N ASP A 149 -7.72 17.60 5.13
CA ASP A 149 -7.96 19.04 5.12
C ASP A 149 -7.70 19.64 6.51
N ALA A 150 -7.79 20.96 6.67
CA ALA A 150 -7.43 21.61 7.94
C ALA A 150 -8.28 21.13 9.13
N GLY A 151 -9.48 20.57 8.88
CA GLY A 151 -10.32 19.95 9.92
C GLY A 151 -9.95 18.49 10.19
N THR A 152 -9.23 17.83 9.29
CA THR A 152 -8.72 16.45 9.44
C THR A 152 -7.26 16.41 8.96
N PRO A 153 -6.32 16.93 9.77
CA PRO A 153 -4.92 17.13 9.39
C PRO A 153 -4.08 15.84 9.36
N GLU A 154 -4.67 14.69 9.66
CA GLU A 154 -4.01 13.38 9.69
C GLU A 154 -4.72 12.43 8.73
N LEU A 155 -3.94 11.71 7.93
CA LEU A 155 -4.41 10.66 7.05
C LEU A 155 -3.59 9.39 7.28
N ASN A 156 -4.28 8.29 7.55
CA ASN A 156 -3.73 6.94 7.44
C ASN A 156 -4.47 6.24 6.31
N MET A 157 -3.80 5.48 5.44
CA MET A 157 -4.47 4.61 4.47
C MET A 157 -3.54 3.50 3.97
N GLN A 158 -4.12 2.51 3.28
CA GLN A 158 -3.36 1.53 2.52
C GLN A 158 -3.44 1.88 1.03
N LEU A 159 -2.30 1.81 0.35
CA LEU A 159 -2.18 1.95 -1.08
C LEU A 159 -2.54 0.63 -1.79
N PRO A 160 -2.84 0.64 -3.10
CA PRO A 160 -3.23 -0.56 -3.84
C PRO A 160 -2.18 -1.68 -3.84
N ASP A 161 -0.90 -1.33 -3.66
CA ASP A 161 0.22 -2.27 -3.55
C ASP A 161 0.37 -2.86 -2.13
N GLY A 162 -0.52 -2.54 -1.20
CA GLY A 162 -0.47 -2.96 0.19
C GLY A 162 0.38 -2.06 1.09
N SER A 163 1.09 -1.08 0.54
CA SER A 163 1.92 -0.15 1.32
C SER A 163 1.08 0.73 2.24
N ARG A 164 1.58 1.02 3.43
CA ARG A 164 0.90 1.88 4.41
C ARG A 164 1.36 3.32 4.23
N LEU A 165 0.41 4.20 3.91
CA LEU A 165 0.62 5.64 3.80
C LEU A 165 0.12 6.34 5.07
N PHE A 166 0.99 7.14 5.65
CA PHE A 166 0.67 8.09 6.70
C PHE A 166 1.02 9.51 6.22
N ALA A 167 0.12 10.46 6.40
CA ALA A 167 0.36 11.85 6.08
C ALA A 167 -0.20 12.77 7.17
N THR A 168 0.47 13.91 7.35
CA THR A 168 0.03 14.96 8.27
C THR A 168 0.32 16.35 7.72
N MET A 169 -0.50 17.33 8.09
CA MET A 169 -0.34 18.75 7.75
C MET A 169 -0.91 19.63 8.88
N ASP A 170 -0.66 20.95 8.85
CA ASP A 170 -1.12 21.96 9.84
C ASP A 170 -0.72 21.76 11.32
N VAL A 171 -0.29 20.56 11.71
CA VAL A 171 0.25 20.21 13.04
C VAL A 171 1.76 20.07 13.03
N SER A 172 2.39 20.27 11.88
CA SER A 172 3.84 20.27 11.66
C SER A 172 4.24 21.51 10.86
N LEU A 173 5.51 21.94 11.00
CA LEU A 173 6.05 23.10 10.26
C LEU A 173 5.89 22.99 8.73
N ARG A 174 5.83 21.76 8.22
CA ARG A 174 5.60 21.41 6.82
C ARG A 174 4.76 20.14 6.75
N PRO A 175 3.97 19.92 5.70
CA PRO A 175 3.29 18.64 5.50
C PRO A 175 4.32 17.50 5.44
N SER A 176 3.97 16.35 6.00
CA SER A 176 4.82 15.17 6.07
C SER A 176 4.07 13.97 5.51
N LEU A 177 4.76 13.16 4.72
CA LEU A 177 4.26 11.93 4.15
C LEU A 177 5.27 10.81 4.41
N VAL A 178 4.79 9.71 4.96
CA VAL A 178 5.57 8.50 5.28
C VAL A 178 4.87 7.33 4.62
N ILE A 179 5.61 6.56 3.83
CA ILE A 179 5.11 5.31 3.26
C ILE A 179 6.01 4.18 3.70
N ARG A 180 5.39 3.15 4.30
CA ARG A 180 6.05 1.89 4.63
C ARG A 180 5.59 0.83 3.64
N ARG A 181 6.56 0.26 2.92
CA ARG A 181 6.31 -0.77 1.92
C ARG A 181 6.38 -2.14 2.58
N HIS A 182 5.22 -2.77 2.71
CA HIS A 182 5.14 -4.14 3.17
C HIS A 182 5.31 -5.05 1.96
N ARG A 183 6.40 -5.82 1.92
CA ARG A 183 6.57 -6.87 0.92
C ARG A 183 6.63 -8.24 1.56
N PHE A 184 6.13 -9.21 0.80
CA PHE A 184 5.96 -10.60 1.20
C PHE A 184 7.17 -11.48 0.84
N GLU A 185 8.36 -10.88 0.67
CA GLU A 185 9.62 -11.53 0.23
C GLU A 185 10.06 -12.72 1.07
N ILE A 186 9.68 -12.73 2.34
CA ILE A 186 9.85 -13.89 3.22
C ILE A 186 8.46 -14.35 3.64
N SER A 187 8.14 -15.54 3.20
CA SER A 187 6.82 -16.14 3.29
C SER A 187 6.86 -17.59 3.75
N SER A 188 8.02 -18.24 3.83
CA SER A 188 8.12 -19.62 4.31
C SER A 188 9.18 -19.79 5.41
N LEU A 189 9.00 -20.82 6.24
CA LEU A 189 10.02 -21.20 7.21
C LEU A 189 11.33 -21.61 6.51
N LYS A 190 11.23 -22.20 5.31
CA LYS A 190 12.39 -22.56 4.50
C LYS A 190 13.22 -21.36 4.08
N GLU A 191 12.59 -20.26 3.69
CA GLU A 191 13.26 -19.01 3.33
C GLU A 191 13.95 -18.34 4.51
N LEU A 192 13.35 -18.43 5.70
CA LEU A 192 13.98 -17.98 6.95
C LEU A 192 15.22 -18.83 7.26
N GLN A 193 15.13 -20.15 7.07
CA GLN A 193 16.25 -21.08 7.25
C GLN A 193 17.41 -20.78 6.29
N LEU A 194 17.11 -20.52 5.00
CA LEU A 194 18.10 -20.19 3.98
C LEU A 194 18.81 -18.85 4.22
N ARG A 195 18.23 -17.97 5.04
CA ARG A 195 18.81 -16.68 5.45
C ARG A 195 19.46 -16.75 6.85
N ASP A 196 19.72 -17.96 7.35
CA ASP A 196 20.30 -18.22 8.67
C ASP A 196 19.53 -17.59 9.85
N MET A 197 18.22 -17.34 9.67
CA MET A 197 17.35 -16.79 10.73
C MET A 197 16.83 -17.87 11.69
N LEU A 198 16.84 -19.13 11.27
CA LEU A 198 16.45 -20.29 12.07
C LEU A 198 17.20 -21.54 11.66
N THR A 199 17.40 -22.47 12.61
CA THR A 199 18.04 -23.76 12.33
C THR A 199 17.06 -24.72 11.66
N PRO A 200 17.54 -25.76 10.94
CA PRO A 200 16.67 -26.79 10.38
C PRO A 200 15.75 -27.45 11.42
N GLU A 201 16.26 -27.72 12.63
CA GLU A 201 15.48 -28.34 13.70
C GLU A 201 14.34 -27.44 14.17
N LEU A 202 14.60 -26.12 14.26
CA LEU A 202 13.58 -25.15 14.62
C LEU A 202 12.54 -25.00 13.50
N GLN A 203 12.96 -25.06 12.24
CA GLN A 203 12.07 -25.09 11.08
C GLN A 203 11.05 -26.24 11.19
N ASP A 204 11.57 -27.45 11.40
CA ASP A 204 10.76 -28.66 11.48
C ASP A 204 9.83 -28.66 12.71
N PHE A 205 10.34 -28.18 13.85
CA PHE A 205 9.55 -28.04 15.06
C PHE A 205 8.38 -27.07 14.88
N LEU A 206 8.63 -25.90 14.29
CA LEU A 206 7.61 -24.88 14.04
C LEU A 206 6.56 -25.37 13.05
N ALA A 207 6.98 -25.99 11.94
CA ALA A 207 6.06 -26.59 10.97
C ALA A 207 5.19 -27.68 11.61
N ALA A 208 5.78 -28.55 12.44
CA ALA A 208 5.04 -29.58 13.17
C ALA A 208 4.05 -28.98 14.18
N ALA A 209 4.42 -27.91 14.89
CA ALA A 209 3.55 -27.22 15.83
C ALA A 209 2.33 -26.60 15.13
N VAL A 210 2.52 -25.98 13.96
CA VAL A 210 1.42 -25.42 13.15
C VAL A 210 0.48 -26.52 12.69
N ARG A 211 1.01 -27.60 12.10
CA ARG A 211 0.20 -28.73 11.60
C ARG A 211 -0.51 -29.49 12.72
N ALA A 212 0.05 -29.50 13.92
CA ALA A 212 -0.59 -30.04 15.13
C ALA A 212 -1.62 -29.08 15.77
N ARG A 213 -1.99 -27.98 15.09
CA ARG A 213 -2.96 -26.97 15.55
C ARG A 213 -2.62 -26.42 16.94
N ARG A 214 -1.32 -26.19 17.22
CA ARG A 214 -0.90 -25.51 18.46
C ARG A 214 -1.15 -24.01 18.35
N ASN A 215 -1.67 -23.42 19.42
CA ASN A 215 -1.76 -21.96 19.52
C ASN A 215 -0.35 -21.38 19.67
N ILE A 216 0.00 -20.36 18.88
CA ILE A 216 1.34 -19.78 18.86
C ILE A 216 1.26 -18.27 19.07
N VAL A 217 2.05 -17.77 20.00
CA VAL A 217 2.19 -16.33 20.27
C VAL A 217 3.64 -15.94 20.00
N ILE A 218 3.85 -14.98 19.10
CA ILE A 218 5.18 -14.48 18.74
C ILE A 218 5.39 -13.12 19.42
N ALA A 219 6.36 -13.06 20.32
CA ALA A 219 6.66 -11.85 21.08
C ALA A 219 7.99 -11.22 20.67
N GLY A 220 8.11 -9.90 20.83
CA GLY A 220 9.36 -9.16 20.60
C GLY A 220 9.19 -7.67 20.27
N GLY A 221 10.31 -6.97 20.14
CA GLY A 221 10.37 -5.53 19.88
C GLY A 221 9.81 -5.08 18.53
N THR A 222 9.74 -3.77 18.33
CA THR A 222 9.37 -3.16 17.04
C THR A 222 10.43 -3.46 15.99
N GLY A 223 10.01 -3.98 14.84
CA GLY A 223 10.91 -4.32 13.74
C GLY A 223 11.70 -5.62 13.92
N SER A 224 11.39 -6.46 14.93
CA SER A 224 12.10 -7.73 15.15
C SER A 224 11.68 -8.88 14.22
N GLY A 225 10.83 -8.61 13.21
CA GLY A 225 10.38 -9.62 12.25
C GLY A 225 9.20 -10.48 12.70
N LYS A 226 8.44 -10.09 13.74
CA LYS A 226 7.30 -10.87 14.26
C LYS A 226 6.27 -11.23 13.18
N THR A 227 5.80 -10.22 12.44
CA THR A 227 4.80 -10.41 11.37
C THR A 227 5.35 -11.28 10.24
N THR A 228 6.65 -11.20 9.96
CA THR A 228 7.32 -12.07 8.98
C THR A 228 7.33 -13.52 9.44
N LEU A 229 7.69 -13.79 10.69
CA LEU A 229 7.63 -15.15 11.25
C LEU A 229 6.19 -15.66 11.31
N LEU A 230 5.24 -14.82 11.73
CA LEU A 230 3.81 -15.18 11.76
C LEU A 230 3.34 -15.62 10.38
N ARG A 231 3.65 -14.86 9.34
CA ARG A 231 3.31 -15.19 7.96
C ARG A 231 3.94 -16.52 7.51
N ALA A 232 5.22 -16.73 7.84
CA ALA A 232 5.90 -17.98 7.54
C ALA A 232 5.23 -19.19 8.21
N LEU A 233 4.72 -19.04 9.44
CA LEU A 233 3.95 -20.08 10.13
C LEU A 233 2.57 -20.29 9.51
N ILE A 234 1.87 -19.22 9.11
CA ILE A 234 0.58 -19.31 8.43
C ILE A 234 0.72 -20.17 7.16
N ASN A 235 1.81 -20.00 6.41
CA ASN A 235 2.04 -20.76 5.18
C ASN A 235 2.39 -22.25 5.41
N GLU A 236 2.50 -22.71 6.67
CA GLU A 236 2.58 -24.14 7.02
C GLU A 236 1.20 -24.76 7.33
N ILE A 237 0.14 -23.95 7.35
CA ILE A 237 -1.24 -24.42 7.56
C ILE A 237 -1.70 -25.23 6.33
N PRO A 238 -2.38 -26.38 6.51
CA PRO A 238 -2.94 -27.13 5.39
C PRO A 238 -3.98 -26.32 4.59
N VAL A 239 -3.93 -26.44 3.26
CA VAL A 239 -4.77 -25.72 2.27
C VAL A 239 -6.29 -25.87 2.44
N PHE A 240 -6.74 -26.87 3.21
CA PHE A 240 -8.16 -27.15 3.44
C PHE A 240 -8.71 -26.50 4.71
N GLU A 241 -7.90 -25.78 5.48
CA GLU A 241 -8.33 -25.11 6.71
C GLU A 241 -8.79 -23.68 6.40
N ARG A 242 -9.97 -23.30 6.89
CA ARG A 242 -10.52 -21.95 6.69
C ARG A 242 -9.86 -20.94 7.64
N LEU A 243 -9.29 -19.87 7.09
CA LEU A 243 -8.55 -18.86 7.86
C LEU A 243 -9.30 -17.54 7.96
N VAL A 244 -9.32 -16.94 9.15
CA VAL A 244 -9.76 -15.54 9.30
C VAL A 244 -8.65 -14.73 9.96
N THR A 245 -8.16 -13.71 9.25
CA THR A 245 -7.18 -12.75 9.81
C THR A 245 -7.87 -11.50 10.34
N ILE A 246 -7.31 -10.94 11.41
CA ILE A 246 -7.78 -9.72 12.05
C ILE A 246 -6.58 -8.80 12.25
N GLU A 247 -6.61 -7.63 11.63
CA GLU A 247 -5.44 -6.75 11.53
C GLU A 247 -5.81 -5.27 11.65
N ASP A 248 -4.90 -4.41 12.11
CA ASP A 248 -5.09 -2.95 12.02
C ASP A 248 -4.85 -2.44 10.59
N ALA A 249 -3.89 -3.05 9.93
CA ALA A 249 -3.60 -2.88 8.51
C ALA A 249 -3.33 -4.25 7.92
N TYR A 250 -3.79 -4.51 6.69
CA TYR A 250 -3.52 -5.79 6.02
C TYR A 250 -2.02 -5.95 5.78
N GLU A 251 -1.34 -6.66 6.66
CA GLU A 251 0.09 -6.92 6.63
C GLU A 251 0.40 -8.41 6.42
N LEU A 252 -0.50 -9.32 6.78
CA LEU A 252 -0.30 -10.77 6.63
C LEU A 252 -0.40 -11.18 5.16
N GLY A 253 -1.32 -10.57 4.41
CA GLY A 253 -1.42 -10.64 2.95
C GLY A 253 -1.75 -12.03 2.40
N LEU A 254 -2.69 -12.74 3.01
CA LEU A 254 -3.15 -14.06 2.56
C LEU A 254 -3.60 -14.05 1.09
N ASP A 255 -4.15 -12.93 0.60
CA ASP A 255 -4.53 -12.76 -0.81
C ASP A 255 -3.36 -12.98 -1.79
N HIS A 256 -2.11 -12.71 -1.38
CA HIS A 256 -0.93 -12.97 -2.20
C HIS A 256 -0.55 -14.46 -2.24
N PHE A 257 -1.15 -15.25 -1.35
CA PHE A 257 -0.93 -16.68 -1.16
C PHE A 257 -2.23 -17.47 -1.32
N GLU A 258 -3.15 -17.02 -2.17
CA GLU A 258 -4.46 -17.65 -2.41
C GLU A 258 -4.35 -19.14 -2.79
N HIS A 259 -3.25 -19.53 -3.45
CA HIS A 259 -2.97 -20.93 -3.75
C HIS A 259 -2.63 -21.81 -2.52
N LEU A 260 -2.17 -21.20 -1.42
CA LEU A 260 -1.94 -21.85 -0.13
C LEU A 260 -3.16 -21.73 0.79
N HIS A 261 -3.92 -20.63 0.68
CA HIS A 261 -5.07 -20.32 1.51
C HIS A 261 -6.25 -19.95 0.62
N PRO A 262 -6.94 -20.92 -0.02
CA PRO A 262 -8.05 -20.62 -0.92
C PRO A 262 -9.37 -20.29 -0.20
N ASP A 263 -9.48 -20.63 1.09
CA ASP A 263 -10.63 -20.36 1.93
C ASP A 263 -10.23 -19.43 3.08
N HIS A 264 -10.18 -18.12 2.81
CA HIS A 264 -9.84 -17.11 3.81
C HIS A 264 -10.70 -15.86 3.74
N ASP A 265 -10.80 -15.17 4.88
CA ASP A 265 -11.27 -13.79 4.96
C ASP A 265 -10.26 -12.96 5.75
N SER A 266 -9.95 -11.77 5.25
CA SER A 266 -9.10 -10.79 5.94
C SER A 266 -9.95 -9.63 6.46
N LEU A 267 -9.93 -9.43 7.77
CA LEU A 267 -10.67 -8.37 8.46
C LEU A 267 -9.72 -7.27 8.94
N GLN A 268 -10.07 -6.02 8.67
CA GLN A 268 -9.30 -4.84 9.09
C GLN A 268 -10.09 -3.94 10.02
N SER A 269 -9.43 -3.45 11.08
CA SER A 269 -10.02 -2.45 11.98
C SER A 269 -10.33 -1.15 11.23
N ARG A 270 -11.36 -0.45 11.68
CA ARG A 270 -11.80 0.80 11.06
C ARG A 270 -11.95 1.87 12.13
N PRO A 271 -11.26 3.02 12.02
CA PRO A 271 -11.48 4.13 12.93
C PRO A 271 -12.88 4.71 12.77
N ALA A 272 -13.35 5.45 13.78
CA ALA A 272 -14.56 6.23 13.67
C ALA A 272 -14.48 7.25 12.51
N ASN A 273 -15.64 7.59 11.94
CA ASN A 273 -15.75 8.72 11.03
C ASN A 273 -15.55 10.06 11.78
N VAL A 274 -15.59 11.18 11.04
CA VAL A 274 -15.42 12.53 11.61
C VAL A 274 -16.47 12.90 12.67
N GLU A 275 -17.61 12.20 12.71
CA GLU A 275 -18.69 12.38 13.68
C GLU A 275 -18.54 11.44 14.89
N GLY A 276 -17.44 10.67 14.98
CA GLY A 276 -17.20 9.71 16.05
C GLY A 276 -18.00 8.41 15.92
N GLN A 277 -18.56 8.11 14.75
CA GLN A 277 -19.41 6.95 14.52
C GLN A 277 -18.75 5.88 13.65
N GLY A 278 -19.17 4.62 13.84
CA GLY A 278 -18.78 3.52 12.97
C GLY A 278 -17.38 2.96 13.19
N GLU A 279 -16.77 3.23 14.35
CA GLU A 279 -15.55 2.53 14.77
C GLU A 279 -15.79 1.02 14.84
N ILE A 280 -14.81 0.25 14.35
CA ILE A 280 -14.76 -1.21 14.46
C ILE A 280 -13.36 -1.57 14.97
N THR A 281 -13.29 -2.04 16.21
CA THR A 281 -12.04 -2.38 16.87
C THR A 281 -11.59 -3.80 16.54
N LEU A 282 -10.32 -4.14 16.79
CA LEU A 282 -9.83 -5.53 16.69
C LEU A 282 -10.65 -6.49 17.59
N ALA A 283 -11.11 -6.02 18.75
CA ALA A 283 -11.97 -6.79 19.64
C ALA A 283 -13.35 -7.07 19.02
N ASP A 284 -13.92 -6.11 18.28
CA ASP A 284 -15.16 -6.31 17.52
C ASP A 284 -14.97 -7.33 16.40
N LEU A 285 -13.90 -7.19 15.63
CA LEU A 285 -13.55 -8.12 14.55
C LEU A 285 -13.30 -9.52 15.07
N THR A 286 -12.66 -9.67 16.23
CA THR A 286 -12.46 -10.99 16.84
C THR A 286 -13.79 -11.67 17.15
N ARG A 287 -14.77 -10.93 17.69
CA ARG A 287 -16.12 -11.46 17.92
C ARG A 287 -16.85 -11.80 16.63
N MET A 288 -16.65 -11.03 15.57
CA MET A 288 -17.22 -11.29 14.25
C MET A 288 -16.60 -12.53 13.61
N ALA A 289 -15.27 -12.66 13.63
CA ALA A 289 -14.51 -13.79 13.09
C ALA A 289 -14.98 -15.12 13.66
N LEU A 290 -15.27 -15.18 14.96
CA LEU A 290 -15.80 -16.38 15.62
C LEU A 290 -17.17 -16.84 15.08
N ARG A 291 -17.91 -15.98 14.38
CA ARG A 291 -19.19 -16.32 13.72
C ARG A 291 -19.03 -16.71 12.26
N MET A 292 -17.81 -16.62 11.71
CA MET A 292 -17.50 -16.93 10.31
C MET A 292 -17.04 -18.38 10.13
N ASP A 293 -17.22 -19.22 11.15
CA ASP A 293 -16.85 -20.64 11.19
C ASP A 293 -15.41 -20.93 10.74
N PRO A 294 -14.38 -20.24 11.28
CA PRO A 294 -13.00 -20.48 10.89
C PRO A 294 -12.41 -21.73 11.56
N ASP A 295 -11.56 -22.47 10.86
CA ASP A 295 -10.65 -23.44 11.50
C ASP A 295 -9.63 -22.71 12.39
N ARG A 296 -9.15 -21.54 11.93
CA ARG A 296 -8.15 -20.73 12.64
C ARG A 296 -8.46 -19.25 12.60
N VAL A 297 -8.26 -18.60 13.75
CA VAL A 297 -8.28 -17.15 13.88
C VAL A 297 -6.86 -16.66 14.10
N ILE A 298 -6.43 -15.70 13.28
CA ILE A 298 -5.10 -15.14 13.33
C ILE A 298 -5.21 -13.64 13.59
N VAL A 299 -4.59 -13.15 14.66
CA VAL A 299 -4.58 -11.71 14.98
C VAL A 299 -3.20 -11.17 14.68
N GLY A 300 -3.10 -10.22 13.75
CA GLY A 300 -1.83 -9.67 13.28
C GLY A 300 -0.97 -9.15 14.44
N GLU A 301 -1.56 -8.38 15.35
CA GLU A 301 -0.88 -7.89 16.55
C GLU A 301 -1.87 -7.63 17.69
N VAL A 302 -1.52 -8.11 18.89
CA VAL A 302 -2.25 -7.86 20.13
C VAL A 302 -1.50 -6.79 20.94
N ARG A 303 -2.15 -5.66 21.17
CA ARG A 303 -1.70 -4.46 21.89
C ARG A 303 -2.56 -4.09 23.11
N GLY A 304 -3.75 -4.64 23.27
CA GLY A 304 -4.71 -4.19 24.28
C GLY A 304 -5.98 -5.04 24.38
N ALA A 305 -7.13 -4.40 24.16
CA ALA A 305 -8.46 -4.94 24.50
C ALA A 305 -8.83 -6.23 23.74
N GLU A 306 -8.21 -6.46 22.59
CA GLU A 306 -8.37 -7.67 21.77
C GLU A 306 -7.64 -8.90 22.34
N ALA A 307 -6.77 -8.73 23.35
CA ALA A 307 -6.08 -9.85 23.99
C ALA A 307 -7.06 -10.89 24.59
N PHE A 308 -8.09 -10.42 25.28
CA PHE A 308 -9.07 -11.32 25.89
C PHE A 308 -9.92 -12.06 24.84
N PRO A 309 -10.56 -11.38 23.86
CA PRO A 309 -11.21 -12.06 22.73
C PRO A 309 -10.30 -13.06 22.00
N MET A 310 -9.00 -12.75 21.84
CA MET A 310 -8.05 -13.67 21.22
C MET A 310 -7.81 -14.93 22.08
N LEU A 311 -7.63 -14.77 23.39
CA LEU A 311 -7.52 -15.91 24.31
C LEU A 311 -8.81 -16.76 24.34
N MET A 312 -9.96 -16.12 24.19
CA MET A 312 -11.23 -16.82 24.04
C MET A 312 -11.28 -17.62 22.73
N ALA A 313 -10.84 -17.05 21.61
CA ALA A 313 -10.71 -17.79 20.35
C ALA A 313 -9.78 -19.00 20.48
N MET A 314 -8.63 -18.82 21.13
CA MET A 314 -7.66 -19.88 21.40
C MET A 314 -8.19 -21.01 22.30
N SER A 315 -9.20 -20.73 23.13
CA SER A 315 -9.76 -21.69 24.08
C SER A 315 -11.09 -22.31 23.65
N GLN A 316 -11.78 -21.71 22.67
CA GLN A 316 -13.11 -22.11 22.22
C GLN A 316 -13.12 -22.64 20.78
N GLY A 317 -12.54 -23.82 20.57
CA GLY A 317 -12.71 -24.59 19.33
C GLY A 317 -11.75 -24.25 18.19
N ASN A 318 -11.19 -23.03 18.16
CA ASN A 318 -10.29 -22.58 17.09
C ASN A 318 -8.83 -22.88 17.44
N ASN A 319 -8.53 -24.18 17.57
CA ASN A 319 -7.17 -24.66 17.84
C ASN A 319 -6.24 -24.25 16.69
N GLY A 320 -5.02 -23.82 17.02
CA GLY A 320 -4.05 -23.39 16.02
C GLY A 320 -4.10 -21.90 15.73
N SER A 321 -4.79 -21.13 16.57
CA SER A 321 -4.85 -19.67 16.51
C SER A 321 -3.48 -19.06 16.80
N MET A 322 -3.14 -17.96 16.10
CA MET A 322 -1.82 -17.35 16.19
C MET A 322 -1.89 -15.83 16.31
N CYS A 323 -0.96 -15.23 17.04
CA CYS A 323 -0.81 -13.77 17.06
C CYS A 323 0.61 -13.29 17.31
N THR A 324 0.85 -12.00 17.04
CA THR A 324 2.04 -11.31 17.54
C THR A 324 1.73 -10.40 18.72
N MET A 325 2.74 -10.12 19.54
CA MET A 325 2.66 -9.24 20.71
C MET A 325 3.98 -8.49 20.89
N HIS A 326 3.93 -7.29 21.45
CA HIS A 326 5.12 -6.62 21.96
C HIS A 326 5.48 -7.10 23.36
N ALA A 327 6.73 -7.55 23.53
CA ALA A 327 7.35 -7.89 24.80
C ALA A 327 8.84 -7.58 24.74
#